data_AF-A0A961DUN8-F1
#
_entry.id   AF-A0A961DUN8-F1
#
_cell.length_a   1.000
_cell.length_b   1.000
_cell.length_c   1.000
_cell.angle_alpha   90.00
_cell.angle_beta   90.00
_cell.angle_gamma   90.00
#
_symmetry.space_group_name_H-M   'P 1'
#
loop_
_entity.id
_entity.type
_entity.pdbx_description
1 polymer ?
#
loop_
_entity_poly.entity_id
_entity_poly.type
_entity_poly.pdbx_seq_one_letter_code
_entity_poly.pdbx_strand_id
1 'polypeptide(L)' 'MGIGRAYVANADSNTVSVIDTDTDTVVETIPGVGPNPSTSAISAASLYFGNQGGNTVSVIGL' A
#
# COMPACT_ATOMS: atom_id res chain seq x y z
N MET A 1 -13.76 -16.57 7.76
CA MET A 1 -14.16 -15.14 7.80
C MET A 1 -13.07 -14.39 8.53
N GLY A 2 -11.95 -14.16 7.85
CA GLY A 2 -10.92 -13.26 8.34
C GLY A 2 -10.90 -12.11 7.36
N ILE A 3 -11.04 -10.88 7.85
CA ILE A 3 -10.94 -9.68 7.02
C ILE A 3 -9.49 -9.54 6.51
N GLY A 4 -9.15 -10.28 5.46
CA GLY A 4 -7.88 -10.13 4.78
C GLY A 4 -7.89 -8.83 3.98
N ARG A 5 -6.88 -8.00 4.19
CA ARG A 5 -6.64 -6.81 3.37
C ARG A 5 -5.36 -6.99 2.58
N ALA A 6 -5.43 -6.81 1.28
CA ALA A 6 -4.26 -6.65 0.44
C ALA A 6 -4.01 -5.17 0.16
N TYR A 7 -2.74 -4.78 0.14
CA TYR A 7 -2.32 -3.40 -0.12
C TYR A 7 -1.42 -3.40 -1.36
N VAL A 8 -1.88 -2.73 -2.42
CA VAL A 8 -1.24 -2.77 -3.73
C VAL A 8 -0.74 -1.37 -4.09
N ALA A 9 0.57 -1.24 -4.29
CA ALA A 9 1.18 -0.01 -4.75
C ALA A 9 0.81 0.28 -6.22
N ASN A 10 0.25 1.45 -6.47
CA ASN A 10 -0.02 1.95 -7.81
C ASN A 10 1.10 2.95 -8.16
N ALA A 11 2.18 2.43 -8.75
CA ALA A 11 3.43 3.15 -8.91
C ALA A 11 3.28 4.46 -9.71
N ASP A 12 2.51 4.45 -10.80
CA ASP A 12 2.35 5.62 -11.67
C ASP A 12 1.41 6.69 -11.09
N SER A 13 0.48 6.29 -10.22
CA SER A 13 -0.46 7.21 -9.57
C SER A 13 0.00 7.68 -8.19
N ASN A 14 1.11 7.17 -7.67
CA ASN A 14 1.64 7.52 -6.34
C ASN A 14 0.62 7.25 -5.21
N THR A 15 -0.15 6.16 -5.35
CA THR A 15 -1.20 5.75 -4.38
C THR A 15 -1.06 4.28 -4.01
N VAL A 16 -1.82 3.84 -3.01
CA VAL A 16 -2.00 2.42 -2.64
C VAL A 16 -3.48 2.07 -2.63
N SER A 17 -3.85 0.96 -3.26
CA SER A 17 -5.21 0.40 -3.17
C SER A 17 -5.29 -0.60 -2.02
N VAL A 18 -6.33 -0.48 -1.20
CA VAL A 18 -6.70 -1.48 -0.18
C VAL A 18 -7.79 -2.36 -0.77
N ILE A 19 -7.55 -3.65 -0.83
CA ILE A 19 -8.43 -4.66 -1.41
C ILE A 19 -8.97 -5.54 -0.28
N ASP A 20 -10.29 -5.70 -0.23
CA ASP A 20 -10.92 -6.76 0.55
C ASP A 20 -10.69 -8.09 -0.19
N THR A 21 -9.99 -9.02 0.46
CA THR A 21 -9.61 -10.29 -0.17
C THR A 21 -10.71 -11.34 -0.15
N ASP A 22 -11.82 -11.11 0.56
CA ASP A 22 -12.99 -12.00 0.50
C ASP A 22 -13.84 -11.71 -0.75
N THR A 23 -13.85 -10.45 -1.21
CA THR A 23 -14.63 -10.01 -2.38
C THR A 23 -13.80 -9.59 -3.59
N ASP A 24 -12.48 -9.52 -3.46
CA ASP A 24 -11.54 -8.99 -4.47
C ASP A 24 -11.90 -7.57 -4.96
N THR A 25 -12.46 -6.74 -4.07
CA THR A 25 -12.86 -5.37 -4.40
C THR A 25 -11.98 -4.34 -3.71
N VAL A 26 -11.69 -3.25 -4.40
CA VAL A 26 -11.04 -2.06 -3.81
C VAL A 26 -12.02 -1.40 -2.84
N VAL A 27 -11.62 -1.31 -1.56
CA VAL A 27 -12.42 -0.68 -0.50
C VAL A 27 -11.87 0.70 -0.10
N GLU A 28 -10.62 0.99 -0.40
CA GLU A 28 -9.97 2.27 -0.12
C GLU A 28 -8.83 2.54 -1.11
N THR A 29 -8.54 3.82 -1.36
CA THR A 29 -7.33 4.26 -2.06
C THR A 29 -6.61 5.31 -1.22
N ILE A 30 -5.39 5.01 -0.81
CA ILE A 30 -4.54 5.86 0.03
C ILE A 30 -3.67 6.73 -0.90
N PRO A 31 -3.82 8.07 -0.88
CA PRO A 31 -3.01 8.97 -1.69
C PRO A 31 -1.67 9.30 -1.02
N GLY A 32 -0.72 9.82 -1.81
CA GLY A 32 0.50 10.44 -1.28
C GLY A 32 1.57 9.47 -0.80
N VAL A 33 1.61 8.25 -1.35
CA VAL A 33 2.56 7.19 -0.98
C VAL A 33 3.90 7.38 -1.70
N GLY A 34 4.40 8.61 -1.76
CA GLY A 34 5.64 8.97 -2.45
C GLY A 34 5.66 8.67 -3.95
N PRO A 35 6.75 9.03 -4.66
CA PRO A 35 6.87 8.79 -6.09
C PRO A 35 7.28 7.34 -6.41
N ASN A 36 6.59 6.71 -7.38
CA ASN A 36 6.84 5.33 -7.82
C ASN A 36 6.92 4.34 -6.64
N PRO A 37 5.85 4.21 -5.83
CA PRO A 37 5.83 3.27 -4.71
C PRO A 37 5.94 1.83 -5.19
N SER A 38 6.68 1.05 -4.41
CA SER A 38 6.76 -0.40 -4.51
C SER A 38 6.63 -0.99 -3.10
N THR A 39 6.06 -2.19 -2.97
CA THR A 39 5.93 -2.82 -1.65
C THR A 39 7.27 -3.39 -1.20
N SER A 40 7.72 -3.01 0.00
CA SER A 40 8.90 -3.61 0.63
C SER A 40 8.76 -3.65 2.15
N ALA A 41 8.45 -4.84 2.67
CA ALA A 41 8.27 -5.21 4.09
C ALA A 41 6.95 -4.81 4.78
N ILE A 42 6.53 -5.69 5.70
CA ILE A 42 5.37 -5.55 6.58
C ILE A 42 5.82 -5.88 8.02
N SER A 43 5.30 -5.15 8.99
CA SER A 43 5.41 -5.46 10.42
C SER A 43 4.02 -5.74 11.00
N ALA A 44 3.94 -6.07 12.28
CA ALA A 44 2.66 -6.31 12.95
C ALA A 44 1.72 -5.09 12.94
N ALA A 45 2.24 -3.87 12.73
CA ALA A 45 1.47 -2.63 12.82
C ALA A 45 1.65 -1.69 11.62
N SER A 46 2.52 -2.02 10.65
CA SER A 46 2.84 -1.08 9.58
C SER A 46 3.27 -1.76 8.28
N LEU A 47 2.93 -1.11 7.18
CA LEU A 47 3.43 -1.38 5.85
C LEU A 47 4.47 -0.33 5.46
N TYR A 48 5.50 -0.77 4.75
CA TYR A 48 6.58 0.10 4.27
C TYR A 48 6.61 0.05 2.74
N PHE A 49 6.64 1.23 2.14
CA PHE A 49 6.67 1.40 0.68
C PHE A 49 7.97 2.08 0.29
N GLY A 50 8.79 1.40 -0.49
CA GLY A 50 9.96 2.01 -1.12
C GLY A 50 9.51 2.92 -2.26
N ASN A 51 9.86 4.20 -2.17
CA ASN A 51 9.53 5.20 -3.18
C ASN A 51 10.71 5.33 -4.14
N GLN A 52 10.74 4.50 -5.19
CA GLN A 52 11.93 4.36 -6.04
C GLN A 52 12.28 5.63 -6.81
N GLY A 53 11.28 6.48 -7.11
CA GLY A 53 11.51 7.77 -7.78
C GLY A 53 12.04 8.87 -6.85
N GLY A 54 11.98 8.66 -5.53
CA GLY A 54 12.22 9.70 -4.53
C GLY A 54 13.27 9.36 -3.49
N ASN A 55 13.88 8.17 -3.55
CA ASN A 55 14.85 7.68 -2.57
C ASN A 55 14.37 7.82 -1.11
N THR A 56 13.07 7.57 -0.89
CA THR A 56 12.42 7.68 0.42
C THR A 56 11.58 6.44 0.72
N VAL A 57 11.11 6.32 1.96
CA VAL A 57 10.16 5.27 2.39
C VAL A 57 8.89 5.94 2.93
N SER A 58 7.74 5.47 2.47
CA SER A 58 6.42 5.83 3.03
C SER A 58 5.96 4.75 4.01
N VAL A 59 5.30 5.13 5.10
CA VAL A 59 4.80 4.20 6.13
C VAL A 59 3.29 4.34 6.27
N ILE A 60 2.57 3.22 6.24
CA ILE A 60 1.12 3.14 6.46
C ILE A 60 0.86 2.29 7.72
N GLY A 61 0.07 2.80 8.65
CA GLY A 61 -0.36 2.06 9.84
C GLY A 61 -1.47 1.05 9.52
N LEU A 62 -1.45 -0.12 10.16
CA LEU A 62 -2.45 -1.19 10.04
C LEU A 62 -3.50 -1.14 11.15
#